data_AF-A0A8E6B972-F1
#
_entry.id   AF-A0A8E6B972-F1
#
_cell.length_a   1.000
_cell.length_b   1.000
_cell.length_c   1.000
_cell.angle_alpha   90.00
_cell.angle_beta   90.00
_cell.angle_gamma   90.00
#
_symmetry.space_group_name_H-M   'P 1'
#
loop_
_entity.id
_entity.type
_entity.pdbx_description
1 polymer ?
#
loop_
_entity_poly.entity_id
_entity_poly.type
_entity_poly.pdbx_seq_one_letter_code
_entity_poly.pdbx_strand_id
1 'polypeptide(L)'
;MVKVVRVLSIGVGMFGLSLSTGCQVCDRYHEAVDPCAMERYNSTARANTMSLYAAQVHNGHILDQTIFNYNFEAETDKLNVSGLDKLDQLVRRRPAPDSRLFLATATDIPYNAENPTAFSEKQRDLDAKRIAAIKKYLASRTAGRPTSFEVYIHDPSDPSISAISARNATTAQLSNYSGGGGAAGGAAGGGATGGGGGGGGATGGNTNNNTNTGNTGNTGNAGNTGGTGTGTGVTPR
;
A
#
# COMPACT_ATOMS: atom_id res chain seq x y z
N MET A 1 7.57 46.84 5.29
CA MET A 1 6.52 46.99 6.32
C MET A 1 5.21 46.45 5.76
N VAL A 2 4.85 45.20 6.06
CA VAL A 2 3.64 44.55 5.54
C VAL A 2 2.61 44.48 6.67
N LYS A 3 1.45 45.10 6.44
CA LYS A 3 0.34 45.18 7.40
C LYS A 3 -0.32 43.81 7.58
N VAL A 4 -0.32 43.32 8.81
CA VAL A 4 -1.06 42.14 9.25
C VAL A 4 -2.53 42.53 9.42
N VAL A 5 -3.41 42.00 8.57
CA VAL A 5 -4.86 42.13 8.72
C VAL A 5 -5.36 40.89 9.48
N ARG A 6 -5.75 41.08 10.74
CA ARG A 6 -6.47 40.09 11.54
C ARG A 6 -7.94 40.13 11.13
N VAL A 7 -8.42 39.08 10.48
CA VAL A 7 -9.86 38.88 10.26
C VAL A 7 -10.41 38.11 11.46
N LEU A 8 -11.24 38.81 12.22
CA LEU A 8 -12.04 38.31 13.33
C LEU A 8 -13.33 37.70 12.76
N SER A 9 -13.45 36.37 12.73
CA SER A 9 -14.68 35.69 12.36
C SER A 9 -15.59 35.52 13.59
N ILE A 10 -16.61 36.38 13.63
CA ILE A 10 -17.77 36.34 14.53
C ILE A 10 -18.70 35.22 14.08
N GLY A 11 -19.23 34.45 15.04
CA GLY A 11 -20.02 33.25 14.80
C GLY A 11 -21.43 33.48 14.26
N VAL A 12 -22.04 32.38 13.82
CA VAL A 12 -23.49 32.20 13.72
C VAL A 12 -23.78 30.76 14.14
N GLY A 13 -24.53 30.63 15.22
CA GLY A 13 -25.05 29.35 15.69
C GLY A 13 -26.07 28.78 14.72
N MET A 14 -25.98 27.47 14.48
CA MET A 14 -27.06 26.72 13.85
C MET A 14 -27.52 25.66 14.87
N PHE A 15 -28.46 26.08 15.71
CA PHE A 15 -29.31 25.20 16.49
C PHE A 15 -30.22 24.47 15.48
N GLY A 16 -29.73 23.36 14.94
CA GLY A 16 -30.52 22.45 14.11
C GLY A 16 -31.45 21.65 15.00
N LEU A 17 -32.66 22.19 15.24
CA LEU A 17 -33.78 21.48 15.83
C LEU A 17 -34.20 20.38 14.83
N SER A 18 -33.62 19.19 14.96
CA SER A 18 -34.09 18.01 14.23
C SER A 18 -35.48 17.65 14.74
N LEU A 19 -36.50 17.97 13.95
CA LEU A 19 -37.87 17.47 14.08
C LEU A 19 -37.85 15.94 14.04
N SER A 20 -37.74 15.31 15.21
CA SER A 20 -38.05 13.91 15.43
C SER A 20 -39.57 13.74 15.57
N THR A 21 -40.32 14.00 14.50
CA THR A 21 -41.73 13.63 14.40
C THR A 21 -41.82 12.24 13.81
N GLY A 22 -41.65 11.23 14.66
CA GLY A 22 -41.86 9.83 14.32
C GLY A 22 -41.63 8.95 15.55
N CYS A 23 -42.70 8.35 16.07
CA CYS A 23 -42.77 7.40 17.18
C CYS A 23 -42.93 8.00 18.60
N GLN A 24 -44.05 8.68 18.85
CA GLN A 24 -44.62 8.87 20.20
C GLN A 24 -45.93 8.10 20.36
N VAL A 25 -45.88 6.77 20.21
CA VAL A 25 -46.99 5.90 20.62
C VAL A 25 -46.40 4.68 21.33
N CYS A 26 -46.58 4.63 22.66
CA CYS A 26 -46.29 3.51 23.59
C CYS A 26 -44.82 3.31 24.05
N ASP A 27 -44.42 4.02 25.10
CA ASP A 27 -43.09 3.93 25.76
C ASP A 27 -42.71 2.53 26.26
N ARG A 28 -43.68 1.65 26.61
CA ARG A 28 -43.36 0.29 27.11
C ARG A 28 -43.10 -0.75 26.02
N TYR A 29 -43.57 -0.54 24.78
CA TYR A 29 -43.31 -1.48 23.68
C TYR A 29 -42.00 -1.15 22.97
N HIS A 30 -41.62 0.14 22.89
CA HIS A 30 -40.34 0.58 22.36
C HIS A 30 -39.12 0.13 23.19
N GLU A 31 -39.26 0.00 24.52
CA GLU A 31 -38.22 -0.59 25.38
C GLU A 31 -38.10 -2.12 25.22
N ALA A 32 -39.20 -2.80 24.87
CA ALA A 32 -39.25 -4.26 24.72
C ALA A 32 -38.88 -4.73 23.30
N VAL A 33 -39.20 -3.94 22.28
CA VAL A 33 -38.98 -4.25 20.87
C VAL A 33 -38.42 -3.01 20.21
N ASP A 34 -37.11 -3.01 19.91
CA ASP A 34 -36.46 -1.96 19.11
C ASP A 34 -37.01 -2.03 17.68
N PRO A 35 -37.89 -1.10 17.25
CA PRO A 35 -38.50 -1.17 15.93
C PRO A 35 -37.47 -0.87 14.83
N CYS A 36 -36.36 -0.23 15.20
CA CYS A 36 -35.23 0.07 14.32
C CYS A 36 -34.18 -1.05 14.33
N ALA A 37 -34.43 -2.18 14.99
CA ALA A 37 -33.47 -3.28 15.09
C ALA A 37 -33.01 -3.74 13.70
N MET A 38 -33.94 -3.84 12.73
CA MET A 38 -33.62 -4.27 11.37
C MET A 38 -32.70 -3.27 10.64
N GLU A 39 -32.94 -1.96 10.78
CA GLU A 39 -32.07 -0.93 10.20
C GLU A 39 -30.69 -0.90 10.86
N ARG A 40 -30.65 -1.13 12.19
CA ARG A 40 -29.40 -1.25 12.96
C ARG A 40 -28.60 -2.49 12.55
N TYR A 41 -29.25 -3.63 12.36
CA TYR A 41 -28.60 -4.84 11.87
C TYR A 41 -28.12 -4.67 10.42
N ASN A 42 -28.93 -4.07 9.54
CA ASN A 42 -28.53 -3.83 8.14
C ASN A 42 -27.35 -2.86 8.03
N SER A 43 -27.34 -1.78 8.82
CA SER A 43 -26.22 -0.83 8.86
C SER A 43 -24.94 -1.48 9.42
N THR A 44 -25.06 -2.26 10.50
CA THR A 44 -23.92 -3.00 11.09
C THR A 44 -23.39 -4.06 10.13
N ALA A 45 -24.27 -4.83 9.48
CA ALA A 45 -23.89 -5.82 8.49
C ALA A 45 -23.15 -5.16 7.31
N ARG A 46 -23.67 -4.06 6.78
CA ARG A 46 -23.01 -3.29 5.71
C ARG A 46 -21.66 -2.76 6.15
N ALA A 47 -21.54 -2.19 7.35
CA ALA A 47 -20.27 -1.69 7.87
C ALA A 47 -19.23 -2.81 8.01
N ASN A 48 -19.63 -3.99 8.49
CA ASN A 48 -18.77 -5.16 8.61
C ASN A 48 -18.35 -5.71 7.25
N THR A 49 -19.22 -5.66 6.23
CA THR A 49 -18.84 -6.05 4.87
C THR A 49 -17.88 -5.03 4.27
N MET A 50 -18.15 -3.73 4.41
CA MET A 50 -17.32 -2.67 3.84
C MET A 50 -15.95 -2.58 4.51
N SER A 51 -15.84 -2.87 5.80
CA SER A 51 -14.56 -2.78 6.55
C SER A 51 -13.52 -3.77 6.02
N LEU A 52 -13.94 -4.96 5.60
CA LEU A 52 -13.05 -5.97 5.03
C LEU A 52 -12.46 -5.55 3.68
N TYR A 53 -13.26 -4.90 2.83
CA TYR A 53 -12.80 -4.41 1.53
C TYR A 53 -12.03 -3.09 1.61
N ALA A 54 -12.17 -2.33 2.70
CA ALA A 54 -11.54 -1.02 2.84
C ALA A 54 -10.02 -1.08 2.68
N ALA A 55 -9.36 -2.07 3.28
CA ALA A 55 -7.92 -2.26 3.14
C ALA A 55 -7.53 -2.60 1.69
N GLN A 56 -8.30 -3.46 1.02
CA GLN A 56 -8.05 -3.83 -0.38
C GLN A 56 -8.23 -2.65 -1.32
N VAL A 57 -9.27 -1.83 -1.13
CA VAL A 57 -9.51 -0.61 -1.91
C VAL A 57 -8.38 0.39 -1.67
N HIS A 58 -7.91 0.54 -0.44
CA HIS A 58 -6.79 1.42 -0.13
C HIS A 58 -5.50 0.98 -0.82
N ASN A 59 -5.19 -0.32 -0.78
CA ASN A 59 -4.03 -0.87 -1.49
C ASN A 59 -4.15 -0.70 -3.00
N GLY A 60 -5.33 -0.92 -3.57
CA GLY A 60 -5.60 -0.69 -4.99
C GLY A 60 -5.42 0.79 -5.39
N HIS A 61 -5.83 1.71 -4.51
CA HIS A 61 -5.63 3.15 -4.73
C HIS A 61 -4.15 3.53 -4.72
N ILE A 62 -3.35 3.00 -3.79
CA ILE A 62 -1.90 3.20 -3.75
C ILE A 62 -1.25 2.70 -5.05
N LEU A 63 -1.62 1.50 -5.50
CA LEU A 63 -1.09 0.91 -6.75
C LEU A 63 -1.41 1.77 -7.97
N ASP A 64 -2.64 2.27 -8.08
CA ASP A 64 -3.02 3.13 -9.19
C ASP A 64 -2.32 4.51 -9.16
N GLN A 65 -1.91 4.97 -7.98
CA GLN A 65 -1.14 6.21 -7.80
C GLN A 65 0.37 6.02 -7.91
N THR A 66 0.84 4.78 -8.02
CA THR A 66 2.26 4.48 -8.11
C THR A 66 2.74 4.70 -9.53
N ILE A 67 3.83 5.46 -9.65
CA ILE A 67 4.62 5.59 -10.88
C ILE A 67 5.74 4.58 -10.79
N PHE A 68 5.79 3.64 -11.75
CA PHE A 68 6.74 2.54 -11.77
C PHE A 68 7.95 2.88 -12.63
N ASN A 69 9.02 2.06 -12.50
CA ASN A 69 10.28 2.30 -13.22
C ASN A 69 10.11 2.28 -14.75
N TYR A 70 9.18 1.49 -15.28
CA TYR A 70 8.88 1.46 -16.72
C TYR A 70 8.19 2.74 -17.25
N ASN A 71 7.84 3.70 -16.40
CA ASN A 71 7.37 5.03 -16.81
C ASN A 71 8.53 6.01 -17.11
N PHE A 72 9.76 5.58 -16.85
CA PHE A 72 10.99 6.32 -17.14
C PHE A 72 11.80 5.62 -18.22
N GLU A 73 12.70 6.36 -18.87
CA GLU A 73 13.78 5.76 -19.65
C GLU A 73 14.81 5.13 -18.70
N ALA A 74 15.32 3.95 -19.04
CA ALA A 74 16.23 3.17 -18.19
C ALA A 74 17.47 3.97 -17.78
N GLU A 75 17.83 3.89 -16.49
CA GLU A 75 18.94 4.60 -15.84
C GLU A 75 18.84 6.13 -15.87
N THR A 76 17.67 6.68 -16.21
CA THR A 76 17.47 8.14 -16.27
C THR A 76 16.26 8.61 -15.47
N ASP A 77 16.18 9.93 -15.30
CA ASP A 77 15.05 10.67 -14.74
C ASP A 77 14.04 11.17 -15.79
N LYS A 78 14.25 10.83 -17.07
CA LYS A 78 13.38 11.25 -18.17
C LYS A 78 12.12 10.40 -18.20
N LEU A 79 10.97 11.07 -18.20
CA LEU A 79 9.67 10.42 -18.38
C LEU A 79 9.50 9.98 -19.84
N ASN A 80 9.10 8.74 -20.05
CA ASN A 80 8.72 8.25 -21.37
C ASN A 80 7.25 8.58 -21.69
N VAL A 81 6.77 8.23 -22.89
CA VAL A 81 5.38 8.51 -23.31
C VAL A 81 4.35 7.90 -22.35
N SER A 82 4.59 6.66 -21.88
CA SER A 82 3.71 5.99 -20.92
C SER A 82 3.65 6.72 -19.57
N GLY A 83 4.78 7.22 -19.08
CA GLY A 83 4.85 8.04 -17.86
C GLY A 83 4.09 9.35 -18.00
N LEU A 84 4.21 10.02 -19.14
CA LEU A 84 3.47 11.26 -19.42
C LEU A 84 1.95 11.01 -19.46
N ASP A 85 1.51 9.95 -20.15
CA ASP A 85 0.10 9.56 -20.23
C ASP A 85 -0.48 9.20 -18.85
N LYS A 86 0.29 8.47 -18.02
CA LYS A 86 -0.11 8.13 -16.65
C LYS A 86 -0.29 9.38 -15.78
N LEU A 87 0.65 10.31 -15.82
CA LEU A 87 0.55 11.57 -15.07
C LEU A 87 -0.62 12.42 -15.57
N ASP A 88 -0.89 12.44 -16.87
CA ASP A 88 -2.05 13.09 -17.46
C ASP A 88 -3.38 12.47 -16.98
N GLN A 89 -3.44 11.14 -16.88
CA GLN A 89 -4.59 10.42 -16.33
C GLN A 89 -4.86 10.84 -14.88
N LEU A 90 -3.80 10.93 -14.05
CA LEU A 90 -3.91 11.32 -12.64
C LEU A 90 -4.42 12.76 -12.47
N VAL A 91 -3.92 13.71 -13.27
CA VAL A 91 -4.36 15.11 -13.23
C VAL A 91 -5.82 15.27 -13.66
N ARG A 92 -6.31 14.40 -14.56
CA ARG A 92 -7.68 14.45 -15.09
C ARG A 92 -8.70 13.70 -14.23
N ARG A 93 -8.29 13.11 -13.10
CA ARG A 93 -9.19 12.35 -12.23
C ARG A 93 -10.26 13.26 -11.63
N ARG A 94 -11.50 12.75 -11.59
CA ARG A 94 -12.67 13.41 -11.00
C ARG A 94 -13.08 12.67 -9.72
N PRO A 95 -13.63 13.34 -8.70
CA PRO A 95 -14.04 14.76 -8.67
C PRO A 95 -12.87 15.75 -8.51
N ALA A 96 -11.76 15.34 -7.90
CA ALA A 96 -10.53 16.11 -7.80
C ALA A 96 -9.32 15.17 -8.00
N PRO A 97 -8.18 15.69 -8.51
CA PRO A 97 -6.94 14.93 -8.52
C PRO A 97 -6.49 14.70 -7.07
N ASP A 98 -5.95 13.53 -6.79
CA ASP A 98 -5.33 13.26 -5.50
C ASP A 98 -3.93 13.87 -5.46
N SER A 99 -3.61 14.57 -4.38
CA SER A 99 -2.31 15.22 -4.19
C SER A 99 -1.21 14.22 -3.81
N ARG A 100 -1.55 13.02 -3.34
CA ARG A 100 -0.57 12.01 -2.91
C ARG A 100 -0.24 11.09 -4.07
N LEU A 101 1.03 11.05 -4.43
CA LEU A 101 1.57 10.16 -5.44
C LEU A 101 2.67 9.30 -4.85
N PHE A 102 2.83 8.09 -5.39
CA PHE A 102 3.85 7.16 -4.96
C PHE A 102 4.83 6.92 -6.10
N LEU A 103 6.12 6.84 -5.79
CA LEU A 103 7.18 6.48 -6.72
C LEU A 103 7.79 5.16 -6.25
N ALA A 104 7.81 4.17 -7.14
CA ALA A 104 8.55 2.94 -6.92
C ALA A 104 10.05 3.22 -6.89
N THR A 105 10.79 2.48 -6.07
CA THR A 105 12.23 2.68 -5.95
C THR A 105 12.93 2.33 -7.25
N ALA A 106 13.95 3.09 -7.65
CA ALA A 106 14.71 2.81 -8.86
C ALA A 106 15.44 1.45 -8.76
N THR A 107 15.05 0.47 -9.58
CA THR A 107 15.68 -0.86 -9.64
C THR A 107 16.42 -1.14 -10.95
N ASP A 108 16.45 -0.15 -11.83
CA ASP A 108 17.05 -0.20 -13.15
C ASP A 108 18.56 0.07 -13.16
N ILE A 109 19.17 0.27 -12.00
CA ILE A 109 20.62 0.44 -11.85
C ILE A 109 21.28 -0.96 -11.80
N PRO A 110 22.33 -1.24 -12.58
CA PRO A 110 23.03 -2.51 -12.49
C PRO A 110 23.81 -2.62 -11.17
N TYR A 111 23.64 -3.76 -10.49
CA TYR A 111 24.39 -4.05 -9.27
C TYR A 111 25.86 -4.38 -9.59
N ASN A 112 26.79 -3.65 -8.97
CA ASN A 112 28.23 -3.95 -9.04
C ASN A 112 28.69 -4.57 -7.71
N ALA A 113 29.15 -5.82 -7.75
CA ALA A 113 29.63 -6.57 -6.59
C ALA A 113 30.90 -5.96 -5.95
N GLU A 114 31.71 -5.23 -6.72
CA GLU A 114 32.93 -4.61 -6.21
C GLU A 114 32.65 -3.41 -5.30
N ASN A 115 31.50 -2.74 -5.49
CA ASN A 115 31.14 -1.52 -4.76
C ASN A 115 29.65 -1.50 -4.41
N PRO A 116 29.19 -2.34 -3.46
CA PRO A 116 27.77 -2.46 -3.10
C PRO A 116 27.19 -1.19 -2.48
N THR A 117 28.01 -0.35 -1.84
CA THR A 117 27.57 0.91 -1.23
C THR A 117 27.19 1.97 -2.26
N ALA A 118 27.87 2.01 -3.41
CA ALA A 118 27.58 2.96 -4.47
C ALA A 118 26.21 2.72 -5.13
N PHE A 119 25.67 1.49 -5.02
CA PHE A 119 24.35 1.16 -5.56
C PHE A 119 23.23 1.92 -4.84
N SER A 120 23.22 1.90 -3.50
CA SER A 120 22.17 2.56 -2.71
C SER A 120 22.24 4.08 -2.80
N GLU A 121 23.43 4.66 -2.92
CA GLU A 121 23.61 6.10 -3.16
C GLU A 121 23.06 6.51 -4.52
N LYS A 122 23.44 5.80 -5.59
CA LYS A 122 22.92 6.06 -6.94
C LYS A 122 21.41 5.91 -7.02
N GLN A 123 20.84 4.94 -6.32
CA GLN A 123 19.39 4.74 -6.23
C GLN A 123 18.70 5.97 -5.64
N ARG A 124 19.18 6.46 -4.49
CA ARG A 124 18.60 7.64 -3.82
C ARG A 124 18.74 8.90 -4.66
N ASP A 125 19.88 9.09 -5.32
CA ASP A 125 20.10 10.23 -6.22
C ASP A 125 19.15 10.20 -7.43
N LEU A 126 18.92 9.01 -7.98
CA LEU A 126 18.04 8.81 -9.12
C LEU A 126 16.57 9.00 -8.73
N ASP A 127 16.15 8.45 -7.58
CA ASP A 127 14.80 8.67 -7.03
C ASP A 127 14.53 10.17 -6.80
N ALA A 128 15.50 10.91 -6.22
CA ALA A 128 15.38 12.34 -6.02
C ALA A 128 15.19 13.12 -7.34
N LYS A 129 15.91 12.74 -8.40
CA LYS A 129 15.75 13.33 -9.74
C LYS A 129 14.40 12.99 -10.36
N ARG A 130 13.96 11.73 -10.27
CA ARG A 130 12.63 11.30 -10.74
C ARG A 130 11.50 12.06 -10.05
N ILE A 131 11.60 12.26 -8.73
CA ILE A 131 10.65 13.09 -7.96
C ILE A 131 10.61 14.52 -8.50
N ALA A 132 11.79 15.13 -8.75
CA ALA A 132 11.86 16.47 -9.30
C ALA A 132 11.26 16.57 -10.71
N ALA A 133 11.51 15.57 -11.56
CA ALA A 133 10.94 15.48 -12.91
C ALA A 133 9.40 15.38 -12.88
N ILE A 134 8.84 14.50 -12.03
CA ILE A 134 7.38 14.37 -11.83
C ILE A 134 6.78 15.70 -11.38
N LYS A 135 7.35 16.33 -10.35
CA LYS A 135 6.85 17.61 -9.81
C LYS A 135 6.89 18.71 -10.86
N LYS A 136 7.96 18.79 -11.65
CA LYS A 136 8.10 19.76 -12.74
C LYS A 136 7.03 19.55 -13.82
N TYR A 137 6.78 18.31 -14.22
CA TYR A 137 5.75 18.00 -15.21
C TYR A 137 4.35 18.35 -14.69
N LEU A 138 4.01 17.90 -13.47
CA LEU A 138 2.69 18.16 -12.88
C LEU A 138 2.44 19.66 -12.70
N ALA A 139 3.42 20.43 -12.23
CA ALA A 139 3.31 21.88 -12.12
C ALA A 139 3.01 22.56 -13.47
N SER A 140 3.59 22.05 -14.56
CA SER A 140 3.30 22.57 -15.91
C SER A 140 1.88 22.22 -16.38
N ARG A 141 1.38 21.01 -16.07
CA ARG A 141 0.05 20.55 -16.49
C ARG A 141 -1.07 21.17 -15.66
N THR A 142 -0.82 21.50 -14.40
CA THR A 142 -1.79 22.12 -13.50
C THR A 142 -1.68 23.63 -13.41
N ALA A 143 -0.94 24.28 -14.33
CA ALA A 143 -0.81 25.74 -14.34
C ALA A 143 -2.15 26.50 -14.33
N GLY A 144 -3.21 25.93 -14.94
CA GLY A 144 -4.56 26.51 -14.92
C GLY A 144 -5.38 26.24 -13.64
N ARG A 145 -4.95 25.26 -12.83
CA ARG A 145 -5.60 24.83 -11.58
C ARG A 145 -4.53 24.35 -10.60
N PRO A 146 -3.83 25.27 -9.90
CA PRO A 146 -2.65 24.92 -9.13
C PRO A 146 -3.03 23.95 -8.00
N THR A 147 -2.46 22.74 -8.05
CA THR A 147 -2.57 21.71 -7.02
C THR A 147 -1.16 21.28 -6.61
N SER A 148 -0.89 21.26 -5.30
CA SER A 148 0.38 20.79 -4.76
C SER A 148 0.37 19.27 -4.70
N PHE A 149 1.29 18.62 -5.42
CA PHE A 149 1.48 17.18 -5.37
C PHE A 149 2.65 16.81 -4.44
N GLU A 150 2.39 15.88 -3.54
CA GLU A 150 3.35 15.26 -2.65
C GLU A 150 3.71 13.89 -3.22
N VAL A 151 4.99 13.69 -3.52
CA VAL A 151 5.49 12.43 -4.07
C VAL A 151 6.27 11.73 -2.97
N TYR A 152 5.81 10.55 -2.58
CA TYR A 152 6.43 9.69 -1.59
C TYR A 152 7.10 8.51 -2.27
N ILE A 153 8.25 8.08 -1.75
CA ILE A 153 8.89 6.83 -2.18
C ILE A 153 8.16 5.69 -1.48
N HIS A 154 7.56 4.80 -2.25
CA HIS A 154 6.88 3.60 -1.77
C HIS A 154 7.03 2.53 -2.84
N ASP A 155 7.40 1.32 -2.43
CA ASP A 155 7.74 0.23 -3.34
C ASP A 155 6.70 -0.91 -3.25
N PRO A 156 5.47 -0.70 -3.76
CA PRO A 156 4.51 -1.79 -3.79
C PRO A 156 4.90 -2.77 -4.89
N SER A 157 4.61 -4.05 -4.68
CA SER A 157 4.75 -5.06 -5.73
C SER A 157 3.91 -4.69 -6.96
N ASP A 158 4.51 -4.72 -8.14
CA ASP A 158 3.80 -4.48 -9.40
C ASP A 158 2.63 -5.47 -9.55
N PRO A 159 1.39 -5.00 -9.80
CA PRO A 159 0.23 -5.86 -9.96
C PRO A 159 0.31 -6.81 -11.17
N SER A 160 1.21 -6.57 -12.11
CA SER A 160 1.39 -7.40 -13.31
C SER A 160 2.07 -8.75 -13.03
N ILE A 161 2.77 -8.91 -11.90
CA ILE A 161 3.29 -10.22 -11.52
C ILE A 161 2.10 -11.05 -11.04
N SER A 162 1.66 -12.00 -11.86
CA SER A 162 0.60 -12.93 -11.49
C SER A 162 0.94 -13.52 -10.13
N ALA A 163 0.12 -13.24 -9.13
CA ALA A 163 0.27 -13.81 -7.80
C ALA A 163 -0.13 -15.29 -7.87
N ILE A 164 0.71 -16.11 -8.50
CA ILE A 164 0.60 -17.58 -8.49
C ILE A 164 0.54 -18.03 -7.03
N SER A 165 1.28 -17.36 -6.15
CA SER A 165 1.21 -17.53 -4.70
C SER A 165 -0.17 -17.20 -4.11
N ALA A 166 -0.83 -16.10 -4.52
CA ALA A 166 -2.18 -15.78 -4.04
C ALA A 166 -3.22 -16.77 -4.58
N ARG A 167 -3.14 -17.16 -5.87
CA ARG A 167 -3.97 -18.23 -6.43
C ARG A 167 -3.78 -19.54 -5.66
N ASN A 168 -2.54 -19.90 -5.35
CA ASN A 168 -2.23 -21.09 -4.57
C ASN A 168 -2.78 -20.99 -3.14
N ALA A 169 -2.69 -19.82 -2.50
CA ALA A 169 -3.25 -19.59 -1.16
C ALA A 169 -4.78 -19.69 -1.14
N THR A 170 -5.48 -19.11 -2.12
CA THR A 170 -6.95 -19.22 -2.23
C THR A 170 -7.38 -20.65 -2.56
N THR A 171 -6.65 -21.34 -3.44
CA THR A 171 -6.93 -22.74 -3.79
C THR A 171 -6.69 -23.66 -2.59
N ALA A 172 -5.62 -23.41 -1.81
CA ALA A 172 -5.33 -24.15 -0.58
C ALA A 172 -6.36 -23.86 0.52
N GLN A 173 -6.85 -22.63 0.63
CA GLN A 173 -7.96 -22.32 1.54
C GLN A 173 -9.23 -23.06 1.14
N LEU A 174 -9.55 -23.15 -0.15
CA LEU A 174 -10.70 -23.90 -0.64
C LEU A 174 -10.55 -25.41 -0.41
N SER A 175 -9.35 -25.97 -0.61
CA SER A 175 -9.10 -27.40 -0.41
C SER A 175 -9.04 -27.79 1.06
N ASN A 176 -8.58 -26.89 1.93
CA ASN A 176 -8.45 -27.12 3.36
C ASN A 176 -9.70 -26.69 4.15
N TYR A 177 -10.68 -26.05 3.50
CA TYR A 177 -12.00 -25.81 4.08
C TYR A 177 -12.78 -27.13 4.10
N SER A 178 -12.46 -28.01 5.06
CA SER A 178 -13.37 -29.08 5.44
C SER A 178 -14.53 -28.46 6.22
N GLY A 179 -15.61 -28.15 5.50
CA GLY A 179 -16.92 -27.90 6.09
C GLY A 179 -17.45 -29.19 6.73
N GLY A 180 -16.88 -29.55 7.88
CA GLY A 180 -17.20 -30.75 8.65
C GLY A 180 -17.49 -30.39 10.10
N GLY A 181 -18.44 -29.49 10.32
CA GLY A 181 -19.14 -29.41 11.60
C GLY A 181 -19.80 -30.74 11.90
N GLY A 182 -19.53 -31.29 13.08
CA GLY A 182 -19.89 -32.65 13.44
C GLY A 182 -21.36 -33.00 13.27
N ALA A 183 -21.62 -34.12 12.60
CA ALA A 183 -22.75 -34.96 12.92
C ALA A 183 -22.32 -35.89 14.06
N ALA A 184 -22.59 -35.47 15.30
CA ALA A 184 -22.74 -36.40 16.40
C ALA A 184 -24.01 -37.23 16.14
N GLY A 185 -23.85 -38.42 15.55
CA GLY A 185 -24.93 -39.35 15.28
C GLY A 185 -24.33 -40.74 15.08
N GLY A 186 -24.44 -41.57 16.11
CA GLY A 186 -23.73 -42.84 16.20
C GLY A 186 -24.09 -43.86 15.12
N ALA A 187 -23.11 -44.66 14.73
CA ALA A 187 -23.31 -46.05 14.31
C ALA A 187 -21.97 -46.78 14.43
N ALA A 188 -22.01 -47.86 15.19
CA ALA A 188 -20.93 -48.81 15.33
C ALA A 188 -20.70 -49.59 14.03
N GLY A 189 -19.43 -49.97 13.79
CA GLY A 189 -19.08 -51.21 13.10
C GLY A 189 -18.73 -51.10 11.61
N GLY A 190 -17.63 -51.76 11.24
CA GLY A 190 -17.39 -52.23 9.87
C GLY A 190 -16.02 -51.86 9.33
N GLY A 191 -15.11 -52.84 9.23
CA GLY A 191 -13.73 -52.64 8.78
C GLY A 191 -13.55 -52.59 7.26
N ALA A 192 -12.31 -52.91 6.85
CA ALA A 192 -11.82 -53.17 5.49
C ALA A 192 -11.57 -51.92 4.60
N THR A 193 -10.62 -51.83 3.67
CA THR A 193 -9.45 -52.62 3.23
C THR A 193 -8.85 -51.81 2.06
N GLY A 194 -7.52 -51.64 2.02
CA GLY A 194 -6.65 -51.75 0.82
C GLY A 194 -6.77 -50.80 -0.40
N GLY A 195 -5.59 -50.52 -0.97
CA GLY A 195 -5.36 -50.10 -2.38
C GLY A 195 -5.15 -48.60 -2.54
N GLY A 196 -4.01 -48.08 -3.02
CA GLY A 196 -3.11 -48.58 -4.06
C GLY A 196 -3.38 -47.81 -5.36
N GLY A 197 -2.52 -46.87 -5.71
CA GLY A 197 -2.64 -46.08 -6.95
C GLY A 197 -1.46 -45.14 -7.13
N GLY A 198 -0.38 -45.65 -7.72
CA GLY A 198 0.79 -44.88 -8.12
C GLY A 198 0.56 -44.08 -9.41
N GLY A 199 1.36 -43.04 -9.57
CA GLY A 199 1.56 -42.29 -10.81
C GLY A 199 2.89 -41.56 -10.71
N GLY A 200 3.93 -42.14 -11.31
CA GLY A 200 5.29 -41.61 -11.30
C GLY A 200 5.65 -40.83 -12.56
N GLY A 201 6.74 -40.07 -12.42
CA GLY A 201 7.64 -39.61 -13.49
C GLY A 201 7.49 -38.13 -13.87
N ALA A 202 8.54 -37.35 -14.13
CA ALA A 202 9.98 -37.51 -13.96
C ALA A 202 10.65 -36.14 -14.26
N THR A 203 11.84 -35.94 -13.70
CA THR A 203 12.98 -35.20 -14.29
C THR A 203 13.15 -33.69 -14.04
N GLY A 204 14.31 -33.36 -13.47
CA GLY A 204 15.00 -32.06 -13.51
C GLY A 204 15.01 -31.36 -12.15
N GLY A 205 15.95 -31.57 -11.22
CA GLY A 205 17.39 -31.66 -11.42
C GLY A 205 18.00 -30.28 -11.19
N ASN A 206 18.77 -30.15 -10.11
CA ASN A 206 19.67 -29.06 -9.71
C ASN A 206 19.11 -28.02 -8.73
N THR A 207 19.54 -28.07 -7.46
CA THR A 207 20.23 -26.95 -6.80
C THR A 207 20.86 -27.43 -5.48
N ASN A 208 22.13 -27.06 -5.34
CA ASN A 208 23.08 -27.44 -4.32
C ASN A 208 22.59 -27.32 -2.87
N ASN A 209 22.91 -28.39 -2.14
CA ASN A 209 22.97 -28.45 -0.70
C ASN A 209 24.29 -27.81 -0.25
N ASN A 210 24.24 -26.64 0.41
CA ASN A 210 25.38 -26.10 1.16
C ASN A 210 24.89 -25.58 2.51
N THR A 211 24.51 -26.50 3.39
CA THR A 211 24.41 -26.26 4.82
C THR A 211 25.81 -26.37 5.42
N ASN A 212 26.52 -25.25 5.50
CA ASN A 212 27.68 -25.11 6.39
C ASN A 212 27.24 -24.27 7.59
N THR A 213 26.55 -24.91 8.54
CA THR A 213 26.21 -24.34 9.85
C THR A 213 27.27 -24.84 10.82
N GLY A 214 28.25 -24.00 11.10
CA GLY A 214 29.33 -24.33 12.01
C GLY A 214 30.18 -23.12 12.39
N ASN A 215 30.02 -22.73 13.65
CA ASN A 215 31.06 -22.24 14.54
C ASN A 215 31.25 -20.71 14.73
N THR A 216 30.60 -20.24 15.80
CA THR A 216 31.20 -19.63 17.01
C THR A 216 32.30 -18.57 16.86
N GLY A 217 31.92 -17.33 17.22
CA GLY A 217 32.70 -16.45 18.10
C GLY A 217 33.82 -15.62 17.46
N ASN A 218 33.62 -14.29 17.39
CA ASN A 218 34.67 -13.40 17.90
C ASN A 218 34.10 -12.05 18.37
N THR A 219 34.41 -11.75 19.62
CA THR A 219 34.28 -10.48 20.32
C THR A 219 35.33 -9.47 19.85
N GLY A 220 34.95 -8.20 19.79
CA GLY A 220 35.83 -7.04 19.96
C GLY A 220 36.34 -6.41 18.65
N ASN A 221 36.01 -5.13 18.43
CA ASN A 221 37.01 -4.08 18.61
C ASN A 221 36.34 -2.69 18.63
N ALA A 222 36.84 -1.86 19.53
CA ALA A 222 36.53 -0.45 19.70
C ALA A 222 37.40 0.43 18.77
N GLY A 223 36.96 1.67 18.53
CA GLY A 223 37.81 2.75 18.00
C GLY A 223 37.05 3.63 16.99
N ASN A 224 36.61 4.85 17.35
CA ASN A 224 37.37 6.12 17.27
C ASN A 224 37.58 6.55 15.80
N THR A 225 37.12 7.69 15.25
CA THR A 225 37.31 9.13 15.55
C THR A 225 36.39 9.88 14.55
N GLY A 226 35.72 11.00 14.87
CA GLY A 226 36.31 12.34 14.99
C GLY A 226 36.39 13.04 13.62
N GLY A 227 35.54 14.04 13.38
CA GLY A 227 35.49 14.79 12.11
C GLY A 227 34.70 16.09 12.18
N THR A 228 35.16 17.02 13.04
CA THR A 228 34.78 18.43 13.02
C THR A 228 35.36 19.12 11.79
N GLY A 229 34.50 19.68 10.93
CA GLY A 229 34.89 20.52 9.80
C GLY A 229 34.27 21.92 9.92
N THR A 230 34.96 22.81 10.60
CA THR A 230 34.79 24.26 10.57
C THR A 230 35.17 24.81 9.20
N GLY A 231 34.28 25.59 8.58
CA GLY A 231 34.54 26.34 7.35
C GLY A 231 33.91 27.73 7.39
N THR A 232 34.63 28.66 8.03
CA THR A 232 34.69 30.11 7.70
C THR A 232 34.76 30.28 6.17
N GLY A 233 34.11 31.20 5.47
CA GLY A 233 33.71 32.57 5.78
C GLY A 233 34.01 33.38 4.51
N VAL A 234 33.02 34.05 3.92
CA VAL A 234 33.24 35.08 2.90
C VAL A 234 32.24 36.21 3.13
N THR A 235 32.81 37.39 3.37
CA THR A 235 32.20 38.69 3.63
C THR A 235 31.58 39.33 2.38
N PRO A 236 30.65 40.29 2.54
CA PRO A 236 29.94 40.94 1.44
C PRO A 236 30.69 42.15 0.89
N ARG A 237 30.32 42.55 -0.33
CA ARG A 237 30.49 43.89 -0.88
C ARG A 237 29.12 44.50 -1.15
#